data_AF-A0A516WX82-F1
#
_entry.id   AF-A0A516WX82-F1
#
_cell.length_a   1.000
_cell.length_b   1.000
_cell.length_c   1.000
_cell.angle_alpha   90.00
_cell.angle_beta   90.00
_cell.angle_gamma   90.00
#
_symmetry.space_group_name_H-M   'P 1'
#
loop_
_entity.id
_entity.type
_entity.pdbx_description
1 polymer ?
#
loop_
_entity_poly.entity_id
_entity_poly.type
_entity_poly.pdbx_seq_one_letter_code
_entity_poly.pdbx_strand_id
1 'polypeptide(L)'
;MSDFQFHEHELEQLAKATVERTLQHMMDRLQQECRGKSVEETKRRLGQAREDAPDADITDPELTAYATELAAGKRVIITLT
;
A
#
# COMPACT_ATOMS: atom_id res chain seq x y z
N MET A 1 13.06 28.73 22.58
CA MET A 1 11.77 28.01 22.45
C MET A 1 11.76 27.33 21.09
N SER A 2 12.49 26.22 20.96
CA SER A 2 12.67 25.49 19.69
C SER A 2 12.36 23.99 19.81
N ASP A 3 11.99 23.50 20.99
CA ASP A 3 11.73 22.08 21.28
C ASP A 3 10.41 21.54 20.72
N PHE A 4 9.47 22.41 20.35
CA PHE A 4 8.15 21.99 19.86
C PHE A 4 8.15 21.56 18.38
N GLN A 5 9.11 22.04 17.58
CA GLN A 5 9.11 21.81 16.13
C GLN A 5 9.75 20.46 15.73
N PHE A 6 10.60 19.89 16.59
CA PHE A 6 11.24 18.58 16.36
C PHE A 6 10.24 17.42 16.50
N HIS A 7 9.30 17.54 17.45
CA HIS A 7 8.34 16.47 17.75
C HIS A 7 7.32 16.27 16.62
N GLU A 8 6.89 17.33 15.93
CA GLU A 8 5.95 17.23 14.81
C GLU A 8 6.56 16.46 13.64
N HIS A 9 7.81 16.77 13.29
CA HIS A 9 8.50 16.08 12.19
C HIS A 9 8.80 14.60 12.52
N GLU A 10 9.15 14.28 13.78
CA GLU A 10 9.31 12.88 14.19
C GLU A 10 7.98 12.12 14.17
N LEU A 11 6.88 12.74 14.59
CA LEU A 11 5.54 12.16 14.53
C LEU A 11 5.08 11.91 13.09
N GLU A 12 5.30 12.86 12.18
CA GLU A 12 5.01 12.70 10.75
C GLU A 12 5.80 11.54 10.14
N GLN A 13 7.09 11.42 10.46
CA GLN A 13 7.93 10.32 9.98
C GLN A 13 7.50 8.97 10.55
N LEU A 14 7.06 8.92 11.81
CA LEU A 14 6.55 7.71 12.45
C LEU A 14 5.19 7.30 11.87
N ALA A 15 4.30 8.26 11.63
CA ALA A 15 3.03 8.04 10.97
C ALA A 15 3.24 7.50 9.55
N LYS A 16 4.11 8.15 8.77
CA LYS A 16 4.50 7.73 7.43
C LYS A 16 5.05 6.30 7.42
N ALA A 17 6.01 5.98 8.29
CA ALA A 17 6.59 4.63 8.39
C ALA A 17 5.56 3.56 8.83
N THR A 18 4.54 3.96 9.59
CA THR A 18 3.45 3.06 10.01
C THR A 18 2.50 2.79 8.85
N VAL A 19 2.15 3.82 8.08
CA VAL A 19 1.33 3.69 6.87
C VAL A 19 2.08 2.85 5.84
N GLU A 20 3.36 3.12 5.57
CA GLU A 20 4.19 2.31 4.66
C GLU A 20 4.20 0.83 5.06
N ARG A 21 4.43 0.51 6.34
CA ARG A 21 4.41 -0.88 6.81
C ARG A 21 3.04 -1.53 6.64
N THR A 22 1.98 -0.79 6.91
CA THR A 22 0.61 -1.29 6.78
C THR A 22 0.28 -1.61 5.32
N LEU A 23 0.60 -0.68 4.42
CA LEU A 23 0.44 -0.85 2.97
C LEU A 23 1.31 -1.98 2.43
N GLN A 24 2.55 -2.08 2.89
CA GLN A 24 3.46 -3.14 2.48
C GLN A 24 2.96 -4.53 2.92
N HIS A 25 2.46 -4.64 4.16
CA HIS A 25 1.84 -5.88 4.65
C HIS A 25 0.60 -6.26 3.84
N MET A 26 -0.23 -5.28 3.50
CA MET A 26 -1.41 -5.48 2.66
C MET A 26 -1.01 -5.97 1.26
N MET A 27 0.02 -5.38 0.65
CA MET A 27 0.54 -5.80 -0.65
C MET A 27 1.14 -7.20 -0.63
N ASP A 28 1.96 -7.52 0.37
CA ASP A 28 2.57 -8.86 0.50
C ASP A 28 1.48 -9.93 0.72
N ARG A 29 0.42 -9.60 1.48
CA ARG A 29 -0.75 -10.48 1.66
C ARG A 29 -1.49 -10.68 0.34
N LEU A 30 -1.81 -9.60 -0.38
CA LEU A 30 -2.49 -9.67 -1.68
C LEU A 30 -1.66 -10.42 -2.71
N GLN A 31 -0.34 -10.28 -2.69
CA GLN A 31 0.56 -11.04 -3.57
C GLN A 31 0.42 -12.53 -3.31
N GLN A 32 0.47 -12.98 -2.06
CA GLN A 32 0.29 -14.39 -1.73
C GLN A 32 -1.10 -14.90 -2.10
N GLU A 33 -2.13 -14.09 -1.84
CA GLU A 33 -3.52 -14.45 -2.07
C GLU A 33 -3.93 -14.43 -3.55
N CYS A 34 -3.27 -13.62 -4.38
CA CYS A 34 -3.59 -13.44 -5.80
C CYS A 34 -2.59 -14.10 -6.75
N ARG A 35 -1.51 -14.70 -6.22
CA ARG A 35 -0.54 -15.44 -7.02
C ARG A 35 -1.24 -16.53 -7.85
N GLY A 36 -1.12 -16.44 -9.18
CA GLY A 36 -1.74 -17.39 -10.10
C GLY A 36 -3.23 -17.17 -10.37
N LYS A 37 -3.81 -16.04 -9.90
CA LYS A 37 -5.17 -15.61 -10.24
C LYS A 37 -5.16 -14.66 -11.45
N SER A 38 -6.33 -14.43 -12.03
CA SER A 38 -6.49 -13.45 -13.11
C SER A 38 -6.27 -12.02 -12.61
N VAL A 39 -5.88 -11.12 -13.53
CA VAL A 39 -5.72 -9.69 -13.24
C VAL A 39 -7.03 -9.07 -12.73
N GLU A 40 -8.18 -9.47 -13.27
CA GLU A 40 -9.49 -8.98 -12.81
C GLU A 40 -9.81 -9.38 -11.37
N GLU A 41 -9.56 -10.63 -10.99
CA GLU A 41 -9.77 -11.12 -9.63
C GLU A 41 -8.83 -10.41 -8.64
N THR A 42 -7.58 -10.20 -9.06
CA THR A 42 -6.58 -9.47 -8.28
C THR A 42 -6.98 -8.00 -8.11
N LYS A 43 -7.47 -7.36 -9.17
CA LYS A 43 -7.96 -5.97 -9.15
C LYS A 43 -9.16 -5.82 -8.22
N ARG A 44 -10.08 -6.78 -8.22
CA ARG A 44 -11.25 -6.76 -7.33
C ARG A 44 -10.83 -6.87 -5.86
N ARG A 45 -9.88 -7.77 -5.53
CA ARG A 45 -9.34 -7.92 -4.16
C ARG A 45 -8.52 -6.71 -3.71
N LEU A 46 -7.72 -6.16 -4.59
CA LEU A 46 -6.94 -4.95 -4.33
C LEU A 46 -7.87 -3.74 -4.10
N GLY A 47 -8.97 -3.63 -4.87
CA GLY A 47 -10.02 -2.64 -4.66
C GLY A 47 -10.65 -2.75 -3.28
N GLN A 48 -11.03 -3.96 -2.85
CA GLN A 48 -11.57 -4.19 -1.51
C GLN A 48 -10.56 -3.84 -0.41
N ALA A 49 -9.30 -4.24 -0.56
CA ALA A 49 -8.26 -3.93 0.41
C ALA A 49 -7.97 -2.42 0.52
N ARG A 50 -8.11 -1.67 -0.59
CA ARG A 50 -8.07 -0.20 -0.58
C ARG A 50 -9.26 0.40 0.18
N GLU A 51 -10.47 -0.13 0.00
CA GLU A 51 -11.64 0.35 0.77
C GLU A 51 -11.48 0.13 2.28
N ASP A 52 -10.82 -0.97 2.69
CA ASP A 52 -10.46 -1.24 4.09
C ASP A 52 -9.29 -0.36 4.60
N ALA A 53 -8.51 0.25 3.72
CA ALA A 53 -7.37 1.11 4.04
C ALA A 53 -7.50 2.48 3.34
N PRO A 54 -8.42 3.36 3.78
CA PRO A 54 -8.68 4.65 3.14
C PRO A 54 -7.49 5.63 3.18
N ASP A 55 -6.53 5.41 4.09
CA ASP A 55 -5.27 6.17 4.16
C ASP A 55 -4.27 5.77 3.05
N ALA A 56 -4.59 4.74 2.26
CA ALA A 56 -3.86 4.40 1.06
C ALA A 56 -4.25 5.36 -0.07
N ASP A 57 -3.42 6.36 -0.33
CA ASP A 57 -3.59 7.30 -1.46
C ASP A 57 -3.26 6.63 -2.82
N ILE A 58 -3.72 5.40 -3.01
CA ILE A 58 -3.55 4.61 -4.24
C ILE A 58 -4.61 5.06 -5.24
N THR A 59 -4.17 5.67 -6.33
CA THR A 59 -5.06 6.08 -7.41
C THR A 59 -5.53 4.88 -8.25
N ASP A 60 -6.70 4.98 -8.88
CA ASP A 60 -7.23 3.95 -9.79
C ASP A 60 -6.25 3.44 -10.90
N PRO A 61 -5.41 4.29 -11.54
CA PRO A 61 -4.39 3.81 -12.46
C PRO A 61 -3.29 2.99 -11.78
N GLU A 62 -2.84 3.39 -10.59
CA GLU A 62 -1.88 2.62 -9.79
C GLU A 62 -2.45 1.29 -9.35
N LEU A 63 -3.74 1.26 -9.00
CA LEU A 63 -4.46 0.05 -8.63
C LEU A 63 -4.43 -0.98 -9.77
N THR A 64 -4.61 -0.55 -11.01
CA THR A 64 -4.53 -1.44 -12.18
C THR A 64 -3.10 -1.94 -12.41
N ALA A 65 -2.09 -1.08 -12.22
CA ALA A 65 -0.69 -1.47 -12.33
C ALA A 65 -0.31 -2.49 -11.26
N TYR A 66 -0.63 -2.22 -10.00
CA TYR A 66 -0.38 -3.13 -8.87
C TYR A 66 -1.11 -4.46 -9.05
N ALA A 67 -2.38 -4.45 -9.47
CA ALA A 67 -3.11 -5.68 -9.75
C ALA A 67 -2.44 -6.54 -10.84
N THR A 68 -1.90 -5.90 -11.87
CA THR A 68 -1.18 -6.58 -12.95
C THR A 68 0.13 -7.21 -12.43
N GLU A 69 0.91 -6.45 -11.66
CA GLU A 69 2.17 -6.93 -11.08
C GLU A 69 1.94 -8.06 -10.06
N LEU A 70 0.92 -7.92 -9.21
CA LEU A 70 0.52 -8.94 -8.23
C LEU A 70 0.02 -10.23 -8.90
N ALA A 71 -0.80 -10.12 -9.97
CA ALA A 71 -1.25 -11.27 -10.75
C ALA A 71 -0.09 -11.97 -11.47
N ALA A 72 0.91 -11.20 -11.92
CA ALA A 72 2.17 -11.72 -12.45
C ALA A 72 3.07 -12.36 -11.37
N GLY A 73 2.67 -12.30 -10.10
CA GLY A 73 3.42 -12.84 -8.96
C GLY A 73 4.60 -11.98 -8.54
N LYS A 74 4.72 -10.76 -9.07
CA LYS A 74 5.77 -9.82 -8.69
C LYS A 74 5.44 -9.15 -7.36
N ARG A 75 6.48 -8.73 -6.65
CA ARG A 75 6.36 -8.04 -5.38
C ARG A 75 6.26 -6.53 -5.63
N VAL A 76 5.19 -5.92 -5.12
CA VAL A 76 5.02 -4.46 -5.13
C VAL A 76 5.60 -3.91 -3.83
N ILE A 77 6.52 -2.95 -3.93
CA ILE A 77 7.10 -2.26 -2.78
C ILE A 77 6.48 -0.87 -2.69
N ILE A 78 5.79 -0.58 -1.60
CA ILE A 78 5.21 0.73 -1.33
C ILE A 78 6.24 1.55 -0.57
N THR A 79 6.59 2.71 -1.12
CA THR A 79 7.47 3.69 -0.47
C THR A 79 6.78 5.04 -0.58
N LEU A 80 6.47 5.66 0.55
CA LEU A 80 5.97 7.02 0.57
C LEU A 80 7.22 7.93 0.49
N THR A 81 7.36 8.70 -0.58
CA THR A 81 8.44 9.70 -0.71
C THR A 81 8.08 11.02 -0.08
#